data_AF-P94209-F1
#
_entry.id   AF-P94209-F1
#
_cell.length_a   1.000
_cell.length_b   1.000
_cell.length_c   1.000
_cell.angle_alpha   90.00
_cell.angle_beta   90.00
_cell.angle_gamma   90.00
#
_symmetry.space_group_name_H-M   'P 1'
#
loop_
_entity.id
_entity.type
_entity.pdbx_description
1 polymer ?
#
loop_
_entity_poly.entity_id
_entity_poly.type
_entity_poly.pdbx_seq_one_letter_code
_entity_poly.pdbx_strand_id
1 'polypeptide(L)'
;MDHSRPIFNVIDCSHIQDRRELEIVLLATRRAYLRFAQQDLIPAQRSWIDSIIDTNVPIDPAIDEVVKRFRSVACLPAPVGMSLNIVLNDSLMYVYCSFQEMRRYACERFYEGFSGKGVVISTVPPYSQGITKEAMRCWQNEVCHITNNEKNDLDAYIAFLPNTSLQNTSFSHVKIGGDAFLAPSRADPFCVEIVAVGKALFQDNGLKKAPKAGWSMALTSLLKRLV
;
A
#
# COMPACT_ATOMS: atom_id res chain seq x y z
N MET A 1 -21.82 -21.39 -1.20
CA MET A 1 -21.40 -20.80 -2.48
C MET A 1 -20.26 -19.85 -2.18
N ASP A 2 -19.08 -20.07 -2.76
CA ASP A 2 -17.94 -19.16 -2.57
C ASP A 2 -18.21 -17.84 -3.28
N HIS A 3 -18.06 -16.74 -2.56
CA HIS A 3 -18.18 -15.40 -3.13
C HIS A 3 -17.02 -15.19 -4.12
N SER A 4 -17.31 -15.26 -5.42
CA SER A 4 -16.34 -14.85 -6.46
C SER A 4 -16.29 -13.33 -6.50
N ARG A 5 -15.50 -12.73 -5.60
CA ARG A 5 -15.27 -11.29 -5.58
C ARG A 5 -14.52 -10.90 -6.86
N PRO A 6 -14.99 -9.89 -7.61
CA PRO A 6 -14.26 -9.34 -8.74
C PRO A 6 -12.86 -8.88 -8.32
N ILE A 7 -11.92 -9.00 -9.25
CA ILE A 7 -10.51 -8.69 -9.02
C ILE A 7 -10.12 -7.49 -9.87
N PHE A 8 -9.53 -6.48 -9.24
CA PHE A 8 -8.88 -5.40 -9.98
C PHE A 8 -7.49 -5.83 -10.46
N ASN A 9 -7.16 -5.51 -11.70
CA ASN A 9 -5.83 -5.77 -12.23
C ASN A 9 -4.86 -4.67 -11.79
N VAL A 10 -3.88 -5.03 -10.96
CA VAL A 10 -2.83 -4.13 -10.49
C VAL A 10 -2.10 -3.51 -11.68
N ILE A 11 -1.99 -2.18 -11.70
CA ILE A 11 -1.27 -1.45 -12.76
C ILE A 11 0.21 -1.39 -12.42
N ASP A 12 1.06 -2.00 -13.26
CA ASP A 12 2.51 -1.92 -13.14
C ASP A 12 3.07 -0.67 -13.86
N CYS A 13 3.49 0.31 -13.06
CA CYS A 13 4.08 1.56 -13.50
C CYS A 13 5.62 1.55 -13.49
N SER A 14 6.28 0.39 -13.31
CA SER A 14 7.74 0.31 -13.12
C SER A 14 8.56 0.81 -14.31
N HIS A 15 7.95 0.89 -15.50
CA HIS A 15 8.59 1.35 -16.73
C HIS A 15 8.54 2.88 -16.89
N ILE A 16 7.69 3.58 -16.14
CA ILE A 16 7.49 5.03 -16.26
C ILE A 16 8.60 5.75 -15.51
N GLN A 17 9.31 6.64 -16.20
CA GLN A 17 10.41 7.43 -15.62
C GLN A 17 10.08 8.92 -15.51
N ASP A 18 9.14 9.41 -16.33
CA ASP A 18 8.68 10.79 -16.26
C ASP A 18 7.67 10.98 -15.12
N ARG A 19 7.86 12.05 -14.33
CA ARG A 19 7.03 12.33 -13.15
C ARG A 19 5.61 12.71 -13.52
N ARG A 20 5.46 13.52 -14.58
CA ARG A 20 4.15 14.01 -15.01
C ARG A 20 3.34 12.88 -15.62
N GLU A 21 3.98 12.02 -16.39
CA GLU A 21 3.39 10.78 -16.88
C GLU A 21 2.94 9.88 -15.73
N LEU A 22 3.81 9.67 -14.72
CA LEU A 22 3.47 8.85 -13.56
C LEU A 22 2.29 9.40 -12.76
N GLU A 23 2.24 10.72 -12.57
CA GLU A 23 1.10 11.41 -11.95
C GLU A 23 -0.20 11.17 -12.71
N ILE A 24 -0.19 11.37 -14.03
CA ILE A 24 -1.36 11.16 -14.89
C ILE A 24 -1.84 9.71 -14.81
N VAL A 25 -0.93 8.74 -14.88
CA VAL A 25 -1.26 7.31 -14.80
C VAL A 25 -1.84 6.96 -13.43
N LEU A 26 -1.26 7.43 -12.33
CA LEU A 26 -1.78 7.14 -10.99
C LEU A 26 -3.17 7.79 -10.74
N LEU A 27 -3.39 9.01 -11.24
CA LEU A 27 -4.71 9.64 -11.20
C LEU A 27 -5.74 8.87 -12.03
N ALA A 28 -5.35 8.37 -13.21
CA ALA A 28 -6.20 7.53 -14.05
C ALA A 28 -6.51 6.19 -13.38
N THR A 29 -5.51 5.54 -12.77
CA THR A 29 -5.67 4.28 -12.04
C THR A 29 -6.61 4.41 -10.85
N ARG A 30 -6.47 5.49 -10.07
CA ARG A 30 -7.42 5.81 -9.00
C ARG A 30 -8.86 5.87 -9.52
N ARG A 31 -9.10 6.61 -10.61
CA ARG A 31 -10.45 6.72 -11.21
C ARG A 31 -10.94 5.39 -11.75
N ALA A 32 -10.07 4.59 -12.37
CA ALA A 32 -10.39 3.27 -12.88
C ALA A 32 -10.80 2.32 -11.75
N TYR A 33 -10.06 2.30 -10.64
CA TYR A 33 -10.40 1.48 -9.49
C TYR A 33 -11.71 1.93 -8.84
N LEU A 34 -11.96 3.23 -8.68
CA LEU A 34 -13.24 3.72 -8.14
C LEU A 34 -14.42 3.33 -9.04
N ARG A 35 -14.23 3.36 -10.36
CA ARG A 35 -15.24 2.89 -11.32
C ARG A 35 -15.47 1.39 -11.18
N PHE A 36 -14.40 0.59 -11.12
CA PHE A 36 -14.48 -0.86 -10.89
C PHE A 36 -15.20 -1.18 -9.58
N ALA A 37 -14.89 -0.44 -8.51
CA ALA A 37 -15.55 -0.59 -7.22
C ALA A 37 -17.07 -0.39 -7.32
N GLN A 38 -17.51 0.59 -8.13
CA GLN A 38 -18.93 0.89 -8.36
C GLN A 38 -19.62 -0.07 -9.32
N GLN A 39 -18.95 -0.47 -10.40
CA GLN A 39 -19.56 -1.19 -11.52
C GLN A 39 -19.46 -2.71 -11.38
N ASP A 40 -18.45 -3.20 -10.66
CA ASP A 40 -18.17 -4.63 -10.55
C ASP A 40 -18.29 -5.11 -9.10
N LEU A 41 -17.55 -4.47 -8.19
CA LEU A 41 -17.44 -4.93 -6.81
C LEU A 41 -18.75 -4.78 -6.01
N ILE A 42 -19.36 -3.59 -5.99
CA ILE A 42 -20.63 -3.37 -5.28
C ILE A 42 -21.76 -4.30 -5.80
N PRO A 43 -21.96 -4.46 -7.12
CA PRO A 43 -22.93 -5.44 -7.64
C PRO A 43 -22.65 -6.88 -7.21
N ALA A 44 -21.38 -7.31 -7.22
CA ALA A 44 -21.03 -8.65 -6.75
C ALA A 44 -21.27 -8.83 -5.25
N GLN A 45 -20.92 -7.84 -4.42
CA GLN A 45 -21.22 -7.83 -2.99
C GLN A 45 -22.74 -7.93 -2.74
N ARG A 46 -23.53 -7.16 -3.47
CA ARG A 46 -25.00 -7.19 -3.38
C ARG A 46 -25.56 -8.56 -3.77
N SER A 47 -25.14 -9.10 -4.92
CA SER A 47 -25.59 -10.41 -5.38
C SER A 47 -25.24 -11.53 -4.39
N TRP A 48 -24.08 -11.45 -3.74
CA TRP A 48 -23.70 -12.43 -2.72
C TRP A 48 -24.59 -12.34 -1.48
N ILE A 49 -24.82 -11.14 -0.97
CA ILE A 49 -25.75 -10.93 0.17
C ILE A 49 -27.15 -11.46 -0.15
N ASP A 50 -27.67 -11.12 -1.33
CA ASP A 50 -29.00 -11.54 -1.78
C ASP A 50 -29.10 -13.08 -1.91
N SER A 51 -27.97 -13.79 -2.04
CA SER A 51 -27.92 -15.26 -2.09
C SER A 51 -27.83 -15.94 -0.72
N ILE A 52 -27.44 -15.22 0.34
CA ILE A 52 -27.23 -15.80 1.68
C ILE A 52 -28.27 -15.36 2.71
N ILE A 53 -28.97 -14.25 2.45
CA ILE A 53 -30.00 -13.74 3.34
C ILE A 53 -31.35 -14.36 3.00
N ASP A 54 -31.95 -15.05 3.97
CA ASP A 54 -33.36 -15.42 3.91
C ASP A 54 -34.22 -14.24 4.37
N THR A 55 -34.96 -13.65 3.43
CA THR A 55 -35.85 -12.51 3.70
C THR A 55 -37.06 -12.86 4.57
N ASN A 56 -37.30 -14.14 4.85
CA ASN A 56 -38.40 -14.61 5.67
C ASN A 56 -38.04 -14.71 7.16
N VAL A 57 -36.76 -14.56 7.51
CA VAL A 57 -36.28 -14.62 8.90
C VAL A 57 -36.01 -13.18 9.39
N PRO A 58 -36.58 -12.76 10.54
CA PRO A 58 -36.22 -11.49 11.14
C PRO A 58 -34.73 -11.41 11.45
N ILE A 59 -34.06 -10.41 10.90
CA ILE A 59 -32.64 -10.14 11.14
C ILE A 59 -32.53 -9.13 12.27
N ASP A 60 -31.54 -9.30 13.14
CA ASP A 60 -31.19 -8.31 14.16
C ASP A 60 -30.96 -6.93 13.51
N PRO A 61 -31.57 -5.84 14.00
CA PRO A 61 -31.44 -4.52 13.39
C PRO A 61 -30.00 -4.04 13.18
N ALA A 62 -29.07 -4.37 14.09
CA ALA A 62 -27.67 -4.00 13.96
C ALA A 62 -26.98 -4.79 12.84
N ILE A 63 -27.35 -6.06 12.66
CA ILE A 63 -26.87 -6.89 11.54
C ILE A 63 -27.46 -6.37 10.22
N ASP A 64 -28.73 -6.01 10.19
CA ASP A 64 -29.40 -5.46 9.02
C ASP A 64 -28.76 -4.15 8.54
N GLU A 65 -28.33 -3.27 9.45
CA GLU A 65 -27.57 -2.06 9.10
C GLU A 65 -26.24 -2.39 8.42
N VAL A 66 -25.46 -3.31 9.00
CA VAL A 66 -24.17 -3.75 8.44
C VAL A 66 -24.36 -4.36 7.05
N VAL A 67 -25.38 -5.20 6.89
CA VAL A 67 -25.77 -5.80 5.60
C VAL A 67 -26.11 -4.74 4.57
N LYS A 68 -26.99 -3.78 4.91
CA LYS A 68 -27.39 -2.68 4.01
C LYS A 68 -26.18 -1.86 3.57
N ARG A 69 -25.25 -1.60 4.50
CA ARG A 69 -24.02 -0.88 4.20
C ARG A 69 -23.13 -1.71 3.26
N PHE A 70 -22.89 -2.98 3.55
CA PHE A 70 -22.10 -3.86 2.68
C PHE A 70 -22.67 -3.98 1.24
N ARG A 71 -24.00 -3.93 1.07
CA ARG A 71 -24.66 -3.96 -0.26
C ARG A 71 -24.51 -2.67 -1.07
N SER A 72 -24.16 -1.57 -0.43
CA SER A 72 -24.17 -0.21 -1.02
C SER A 72 -22.79 0.42 -1.15
N VAL A 73 -21.81 -0.04 -0.36
CA VAL A 73 -20.44 0.47 -0.42
C VAL A 73 -19.41 -0.61 -0.71
N ALA A 74 -18.38 -0.22 -1.46
CA ALA A 74 -17.26 -1.09 -1.79
C ALA A 74 -16.47 -1.42 -0.53
N CYS A 75 -16.37 -2.71 -0.20
CA CYS A 75 -15.63 -3.19 0.95
C CYS A 75 -14.55 -4.16 0.52
N LEU A 76 -13.44 -4.15 1.26
CA LEU A 76 -12.54 -5.30 1.28
C LEU A 76 -13.25 -6.46 2.01
N PRO A 77 -12.97 -7.72 1.64
CA PRO A 77 -13.44 -8.84 2.43
C PRO A 77 -12.94 -8.66 3.87
N ALA A 78 -13.88 -8.61 4.81
CA ALA A 78 -13.55 -8.39 6.21
C ALA A 78 -12.82 -9.63 6.76
N PRO A 79 -11.81 -9.47 7.63
CA PRO A 79 -11.54 -10.51 8.62
C PRO A 79 -12.84 -10.72 9.42
N VAL A 80 -13.22 -11.97 9.61
CA VAL A 80 -14.48 -12.39 10.22
C VAL A 80 -14.68 -11.67 11.57
N GLY A 81 -15.66 -10.76 11.67
CA GLY A 81 -15.92 -10.01 12.92
C GLY A 81 -16.21 -8.51 12.74
N MET A 82 -17.37 -8.21 12.16
CA MET A 82 -18.16 -6.97 12.32
C MET A 82 -17.62 -5.58 11.90
N SER A 83 -16.35 -5.38 11.53
CA SER A 83 -15.94 -4.10 10.92
C SER A 83 -15.89 -4.19 9.39
N LEU A 84 -16.71 -3.38 8.72
CA LEU A 84 -16.62 -3.20 7.28
C LEU A 84 -15.41 -2.33 6.94
N ASN A 85 -14.43 -2.90 6.24
CA ASN A 85 -13.29 -2.17 5.68
C ASN A 85 -13.71 -1.51 4.37
N ILE A 86 -14.43 -0.40 4.49
CA ILE A 86 -15.00 0.36 3.38
C ILE A 86 -13.87 1.09 2.68
N VAL A 87 -13.77 0.91 1.36
CA VAL A 87 -12.87 1.68 0.50
C VAL A 87 -13.34 3.13 0.48
N LEU A 88 -12.45 4.05 0.82
CA LEU A 88 -12.74 5.48 0.86
C LEU A 88 -12.46 6.12 -0.50
N ASN A 89 -13.32 7.04 -0.92
CA ASN A 89 -13.09 7.88 -2.11
C ASN A 89 -12.14 9.03 -1.78
N ASP A 90 -10.87 8.71 -1.56
CA ASP A 90 -9.82 9.67 -1.20
C ASP A 90 -8.64 9.57 -2.18
N SER A 91 -7.57 10.32 -1.93
CA SER A 91 -6.30 10.23 -2.65
C SER A 91 -5.61 8.89 -2.40
N LEU A 92 -4.75 8.48 -3.33
CA LEU A 92 -3.93 7.28 -3.14
C LEU A 92 -2.96 7.49 -1.97
N MET A 93 -2.78 6.42 -1.20
CA MET A 93 -1.72 6.30 -0.20
C MET A 93 -0.68 5.29 -0.69
N TYR A 94 0.52 5.37 -0.11
CA TYR A 94 1.68 4.65 -0.60
C TYR A 94 2.41 3.96 0.55
N VAL A 95 2.86 2.74 0.30
CA VAL A 95 3.93 2.10 1.08
C VAL A 95 5.16 1.99 0.18
N TYR A 96 6.30 2.45 0.68
CA TYR A 96 7.57 2.35 -0.03
C TYR A 96 8.35 1.13 0.46
N CYS A 97 8.91 0.37 -0.47
CA CYS A 97 9.53 -0.92 -0.19
C CYS A 97 10.64 -1.26 -1.19
N SER A 98 11.23 -2.44 -1.06
CA SER A 98 12.13 -2.99 -2.06
C SER A 98 11.39 -3.45 -3.33
N PHE A 99 12.06 -3.49 -4.48
CA PHE A 99 11.48 -4.07 -5.70
C PHE A 99 11.04 -5.52 -5.53
N GLN A 100 11.75 -6.30 -4.72
CA GLN A 100 11.41 -7.70 -4.46
C GLN A 100 10.08 -7.81 -3.73
N GLU A 101 9.86 -7.00 -2.70
CA GLU A 101 8.60 -6.96 -1.97
C GLU A 101 7.45 -6.44 -2.83
N MET A 102 7.70 -5.36 -3.59
CA MET A 102 6.73 -4.83 -4.53
C MET A 102 6.24 -5.91 -5.52
N ARG A 103 7.16 -6.67 -6.14
CA ARG A 103 6.80 -7.75 -7.06
C ARG A 103 6.01 -8.87 -6.38
N ARG A 104 6.40 -9.25 -5.16
CA ARG A 104 5.68 -10.26 -4.39
C ARG A 104 4.24 -9.83 -4.14
N TYR A 105 4.05 -8.62 -3.61
CA TYR A 105 2.72 -8.11 -3.29
C TYR A 105 1.87 -7.81 -4.53
N ALA A 106 2.47 -7.41 -5.66
CA ALA A 106 1.76 -7.25 -6.92
C ALA A 106 1.08 -8.57 -7.37
N CYS A 107 1.72 -9.72 -7.13
CA CYS A 107 1.13 -11.03 -7.38
C CYS A 107 0.03 -11.39 -6.36
N GLU A 108 0.22 -11.02 -5.09
CA GLU A 108 -0.75 -11.27 -4.02
C GLU A 108 -2.00 -10.37 -4.12
N ARG A 109 -1.87 -9.21 -4.77
CA ARG A 109 -2.90 -8.16 -4.97
C ARG A 109 -3.40 -7.46 -3.71
N PHE A 110 -3.14 -8.03 -2.55
CA PHE A 110 -3.41 -7.44 -1.25
C PHE A 110 -2.10 -7.12 -0.53
N TYR A 111 -2.11 -6.04 0.22
CA TYR A 111 -1.01 -5.68 1.10
C TYR A 111 -1.47 -5.76 2.55
N GLU A 112 -0.83 -6.64 3.31
CA GLU A 112 -1.03 -6.77 4.76
C GLU A 112 0.16 -6.21 5.52
N GLY A 113 -0.05 -5.11 6.24
CA GLY A 113 1.01 -4.38 6.94
C GLY A 113 0.78 -4.23 8.44
N PHE A 114 1.86 -4.26 9.22
CA PHE A 114 1.89 -3.88 10.63
C PHE A 114 3.28 -3.37 11.05
N SER A 115 3.38 -2.50 12.08
CA SER A 115 4.64 -1.85 12.51
C SER A 115 5.75 -2.81 12.93
N GLY A 116 5.41 -4.02 13.38
CA GLY A 116 6.41 -5.07 13.67
C GLY A 116 7.28 -5.43 12.47
N LYS A 117 6.82 -5.14 11.24
CA LYS A 117 7.57 -5.28 9.98
C LYS A 117 8.19 -3.96 9.49
N GLY A 118 8.11 -2.86 10.25
CA GLY A 118 8.61 -1.55 9.83
C GLY A 118 7.80 -0.95 8.68
N VAL A 119 6.48 -1.14 8.65
CA VAL A 119 5.62 -0.58 7.61
C VAL A 119 5.22 0.85 7.97
N VAL A 120 5.45 1.77 7.04
CA VAL A 120 4.96 3.15 7.10
C VAL A 120 4.15 3.44 5.84
N ILE A 121 2.91 3.87 6.04
CA ILE A 121 2.03 4.40 5.01
C ILE A 121 2.31 5.89 4.90
N SER A 122 2.34 6.41 3.68
CA SER A 122 2.59 7.82 3.40
C SER A 122 1.60 8.36 2.37
N THR A 123 1.24 9.63 2.50
CA THR A 123 0.52 10.36 1.44
C THR A 123 1.45 10.91 0.36
N VAL A 124 2.77 10.91 0.60
CA VAL A 124 3.77 11.45 -0.34
C VAL A 124 3.72 10.65 -1.65
N PRO A 125 3.37 11.27 -2.79
CA PRO A 125 3.37 10.57 -4.06
C PRO A 125 4.76 10.19 -4.58
N PRO A 126 4.90 9.09 -5.34
CA PRO A 126 6.19 8.61 -5.83
C PRO A 126 6.79 9.49 -6.93
N TYR A 127 6.03 10.46 -7.46
CA TYR A 127 6.44 11.44 -8.46
C TYR A 127 6.74 12.83 -7.86
N SER A 128 6.70 12.97 -6.54
CA SER A 128 6.96 14.26 -5.87
C SER A 128 8.33 14.83 -6.22
N GLN A 129 8.36 16.15 -6.41
CA GLN A 129 9.61 16.89 -6.64
C GLN A 129 10.23 17.30 -5.30
N GLY A 130 11.55 17.46 -5.27
CA GLY A 130 12.28 17.93 -4.10
C GLY A 130 12.50 16.89 -2.99
N ILE A 131 12.00 15.67 -3.15
CA ILE A 131 12.09 14.63 -2.12
C ILE A 131 13.18 13.63 -2.49
N THR A 132 14.19 13.58 -1.64
CA THR A 132 15.27 12.61 -1.71
C THR A 132 14.90 11.32 -0.98
N LYS A 133 15.56 10.23 -1.33
CA LYS A 133 15.40 8.94 -0.66
C LYS A 133 15.77 9.02 0.82
N GLU A 134 16.80 9.81 1.14
CA GLU A 134 17.29 10.06 2.49
C GLU A 134 16.29 10.85 3.32
N ALA A 135 15.69 11.92 2.76
CA ALA A 135 14.65 12.68 3.44
C ALA A 135 13.44 11.78 3.76
N MET A 136 12.99 10.98 2.78
CA MET A 136 11.89 10.04 2.99
C MET A 136 12.21 9.02 4.09
N ARG A 137 13.45 8.51 4.13
CA ARG A 137 13.89 7.59 5.19
C ARG A 137 13.86 8.26 6.55
N CYS A 138 14.34 9.49 6.68
CA CYS A 138 14.27 10.25 7.93
C CYS A 138 12.83 10.41 8.41
N TRP A 139 11.91 10.79 7.52
CA TRP A 139 10.49 10.96 7.85
C TRP A 139 9.81 9.66 8.26
N GLN A 140 10.09 8.54 7.60
CA GLN A 140 9.57 7.23 8.04
C GLN A 140 10.13 6.83 9.42
N ASN A 141 11.42 7.12 9.67
CA ASN A 141 12.07 6.85 10.95
C ASN A 141 11.51 7.69 12.11
N GLU A 142 10.97 8.89 11.84
CA GLU A 142 10.28 9.71 12.86
C GLU A 142 8.98 9.06 13.34
N VAL A 143 8.30 8.31 12.46
CA VAL A 143 7.02 7.65 12.80
C VAL A 143 7.25 6.25 13.38
N CYS A 144 8.20 5.50 12.82
CA CYS A 144 8.49 4.14 13.24
C CYS A 144 10.01 3.89 13.23
N HIS A 145 10.66 3.95 14.39
CA HIS A 145 12.11 3.75 14.52
C HIS A 145 12.63 2.37 14.05
N ILE A 146 11.74 1.40 13.80
CA ILE A 146 12.08 0.05 13.34
C ILE A 146 12.38 0.01 11.82
N THR A 147 12.08 1.08 11.06
CA THR A 147 12.37 1.16 9.61
C THR A 147 13.86 1.26 9.26
N ASN A 148 14.74 1.33 10.26
CA ASN A 148 16.20 1.45 10.09
C ASN A 148 16.92 0.17 9.63
N ASN A 149 16.20 -0.90 9.33
CA ASN A 149 16.79 -2.10 8.73
C ASN A 149 16.87 -1.91 7.21
N GLU A 150 18.02 -2.25 6.60
CA GLU A 150 18.34 -2.20 5.16
C GLU A 150 17.32 -2.91 4.21
N LYS A 151 16.22 -3.46 4.73
CA LYS A 151 15.12 -4.08 3.97
C LYS A 151 14.18 -3.06 3.31
N ASN A 152 13.97 -1.88 3.90
CA ASN A 152 13.11 -0.85 3.32
C ASN A 152 13.92 0.03 2.37
N ASP A 153 14.31 -0.56 1.26
CA ASP A 153 15.17 0.09 0.28
C ASP A 153 14.46 1.24 -0.47
N LEU A 154 13.22 1.62 -0.16
CA LEU A 154 12.48 2.76 -0.75
C LEU A 154 12.61 2.87 -2.29
N ASP A 155 12.87 1.76 -2.98
CA ASP A 155 13.18 1.74 -4.42
C ASP A 155 11.90 1.66 -5.24
N ALA A 156 10.85 1.13 -4.62
CA ALA A 156 9.54 0.90 -5.21
C ALA A 156 8.43 1.40 -4.29
N TYR A 157 7.23 1.51 -4.84
CA TYR A 157 6.03 1.82 -4.10
C TYR A 157 4.91 0.82 -4.42
N ILE A 158 4.00 0.71 -3.45
CA ILE A 158 2.70 0.07 -3.56
C ILE A 158 1.66 1.13 -3.28
N ALA A 159 0.76 1.36 -4.24
CA ALA A 159 -0.31 2.35 -4.14
C ALA A 159 -1.66 1.67 -3.92
N PHE A 160 -2.48 2.28 -3.06
CA PHE A 160 -3.82 1.80 -2.72
C PHE A 160 -4.72 2.96 -2.33
N LEU A 161 -6.04 2.73 -2.36
CA LEU A 161 -7.00 3.64 -1.75
C LEU A 161 -7.13 3.34 -0.26
N PRO A 162 -7.22 4.37 0.60
CA PRO A 162 -7.43 4.14 2.02
C PRO A 162 -8.78 3.46 2.25
N ASN A 163 -8.87 2.74 3.36
CA ASN A 163 -10.12 2.18 3.85
C ASN A 163 -10.37 2.62 5.30
N THR A 164 -11.54 2.29 5.84
CA THR A 164 -11.91 2.62 7.23
C THR A 164 -10.99 2.00 8.28
N SER A 165 -10.24 0.92 7.98
CA SER A 165 -9.29 0.34 8.94
C SER A 165 -8.10 1.27 9.21
N LEU A 166 -7.78 2.17 8.27
CA LEU A 166 -6.71 3.16 8.43
C LEU A 166 -7.11 4.36 9.30
N GLN A 167 -8.38 4.46 9.68
CA GLN A 167 -8.88 5.48 10.61
C GLN A 167 -8.71 5.07 12.09
N ASN A 168 -8.03 3.95 12.35
CA ASN A 168 -7.83 3.42 13.70
C ASN A 168 -6.89 4.31 14.54
N THR A 169 -7.28 4.57 15.79
CA THR A 169 -6.55 5.42 16.74
C THR A 169 -5.26 4.81 17.27
N SER A 170 -5.04 3.50 17.09
CA SER A 170 -3.82 2.84 17.56
C SER A 170 -2.60 3.05 16.66
N PHE A 171 -2.76 3.76 15.55
CA PHE A 171 -1.68 4.03 14.60
C PHE A 171 -0.85 5.22 15.08
N SER A 172 0.48 5.12 14.98
CA SER A 172 1.33 6.31 15.11
C SER A 172 1.12 7.20 13.91
N HIS A 173 0.84 8.49 14.13
CA HIS A 173 0.57 9.45 13.07
C HIS A 173 1.47 10.68 13.24
N VAL A 174 2.19 11.02 12.18
CA VAL A 174 2.98 12.25 12.09
C VAL A 174 2.62 12.98 10.80
N LYS A 175 2.56 14.32 10.87
CA LYS A 175 2.41 15.18 9.69
C LYS A 175 3.70 15.95 9.45
N ILE A 176 4.24 15.86 8.23
CA ILE A 176 5.48 16.53 7.83
C ILE A 176 5.21 17.22 6.50
N GLY A 177 5.39 18.54 6.44
CA GLY A 177 5.22 19.29 5.18
C GLY A 177 3.81 19.26 4.59
N GLY A 178 2.79 18.93 5.38
CA GLY A 178 1.41 18.73 4.92
C GLY A 178 1.07 17.29 4.55
N ASP A 179 2.08 16.42 4.41
CA ASP A 179 1.91 14.99 4.19
C ASP A 179 1.73 14.22 5.51
N ALA A 180 0.91 13.17 5.45
CA ALA A 180 0.65 12.29 6.58
C ALA A 180 1.46 10.99 6.46
N PHE A 181 1.96 10.54 7.60
CA PHE A 181 2.69 9.30 7.76
C PHE A 181 2.05 8.48 8.87
N LEU A 182 1.71 7.23 8.59
CA LEU A 182 1.00 6.33 9.50
C LEU A 182 1.80 5.04 9.68
N ALA A 183 2.04 4.64 10.93
CA ALA A 183 2.59 3.33 11.26
C ALA A 183 1.55 2.50 12.03
N PRO A 184 1.02 1.40 11.44
CA PRO A 184 0.02 0.56 12.09
C PRO A 184 0.57 -0.15 13.32
N SER A 185 -0.21 -0.35 14.38
CA SER A 185 0.25 -1.08 15.58
C SER A 185 0.51 -2.58 15.26
N ARG A 186 1.22 -3.30 16.14
CA ARG A 186 1.32 -4.77 16.01
C ARG A 186 0.01 -5.49 16.30
N ALA A 187 -0.84 -4.89 17.14
CA ALA A 187 -2.14 -5.45 17.53
C ALA A 187 -3.18 -5.25 16.42
N ASP A 188 -3.00 -4.23 15.59
CA ASP A 188 -3.97 -3.81 14.57
C ASP A 188 -3.31 -3.80 13.19
N PRO A 189 -3.13 -4.98 12.56
CA PRO A 189 -2.72 -5.04 11.16
C PRO A 189 -3.78 -4.41 10.27
N PHE A 190 -3.34 -3.86 9.13
CA PHE A 190 -4.26 -3.40 8.09
C PHE A 190 -4.09 -4.24 6.82
N CYS A 191 -5.17 -4.32 6.04
CA CYS A 191 -5.17 -4.96 4.73
C CYS A 191 -5.79 -4.00 3.71
N VAL A 192 -5.17 -3.87 2.54
CA VAL A 192 -5.63 -3.04 1.42
C VAL A 192 -5.50 -3.79 0.11
N GLU A 193 -6.41 -3.55 -0.83
CA GLU A 193 -6.25 -3.98 -2.22
C GLU A 193 -5.30 -3.01 -2.93
N ILE A 194 -4.32 -3.57 -3.62
CA ILE A 194 -3.31 -2.83 -4.36
C ILE A 194 -3.91 -2.39 -5.69
N VAL A 195 -3.75 -1.11 -6.03
CA VAL A 195 -4.25 -0.57 -7.31
C VAL A 195 -3.13 -0.36 -8.31
N ALA A 196 -1.94 0.00 -7.83
CA ALA A 196 -0.76 0.16 -8.67
C ALA A 196 0.52 -0.15 -7.90
N VAL A 197 1.55 -0.50 -8.64
CA VAL A 197 2.92 -0.63 -8.15
C VAL A 197 3.87 0.06 -9.11
N GLY A 198 5.07 0.39 -8.67
CA GLY A 198 6.08 0.94 -9.57
C GLY A 198 7.37 1.35 -8.87
N LYS A 199 8.28 1.92 -9.66
CA LYS A 199 9.53 2.50 -9.15
C LYS A 199 9.25 3.84 -8.48
N ALA A 200 9.82 4.05 -7.30
CA ALA A 200 9.79 5.36 -6.66
C ALA A 200 10.74 6.32 -7.39
N LEU A 201 10.22 7.48 -7.82
CA LEU A 201 11.02 8.49 -8.49
C LEU A 201 11.54 9.51 -7.47
N PHE A 202 12.32 9.05 -6.49
CA PHE A 202 13.04 9.98 -5.61
C PHE A 202 14.11 10.76 -6.39
N GLN A 203 14.44 11.96 -5.92
CA GLN A 203 15.59 12.69 -6.46
C GLN A 203 16.88 11.99 -6.05
N ASP A 204 17.84 11.97 -6.97
CA ASP A 204 19.18 11.48 -6.69
C ASP A 204 19.98 12.62 -6.05
N ASN A 205 20.58 12.37 -4.90
CA ASN A 205 21.22 13.42 -4.10
C ASN A 205 22.64 13.74 -4.61
N GLY A 206 23.04 13.16 -5.74
CA GLY A 206 24.40 13.23 -6.28
C GLY A 206 25.46 12.53 -5.42
N LEU A 207 25.06 11.94 -4.29
CA LEU A 207 25.93 11.16 -3.41
C LEU A 207 26.16 9.80 -4.06
N LYS A 208 27.25 9.70 -4.85
CA LYS A 208 27.77 8.41 -5.33
C LYS A 208 27.84 7.46 -4.15
N LYS A 209 27.12 6.33 -4.20
CA LYS A 209 27.29 5.23 -3.26
C LYS A 209 28.79 4.95 -3.16
N ALA A 210 29.37 5.10 -1.97
CA ALA A 210 30.74 4.67 -1.74
C ALA A 210 30.85 3.20 -2.21
N PRO A 211 31.87 2.83 -3.00
CA PRO A 211 32.01 1.46 -3.46
C PRO A 211 32.03 0.55 -2.23
N LYS A 212 31.16 -0.48 -2.22
CA LYS A 212 31.09 -1.47 -1.15
C LYS A 212 32.52 -1.96 -0.88
N ALA A 213 32.98 -1.82 0.36
CA ALA A 213 34.35 -2.12 0.81
C ALA A 213 34.80 -3.58 0.55
N GLY A 214 33.96 -4.44 -0.01
CA GLY A 214 34.30 -5.80 -0.42
C GLY A 214 35.18 -5.91 -1.68
N TRP A 215 35.23 -4.91 -2.55
CA TRP A 215 36.05 -4.97 -3.77
C TRP A 215 37.53 -4.64 -3.53
N SER A 216 37.84 -3.81 -2.53
CA SER A 216 39.23 -3.47 -2.18
C SER A 216 39.98 -4.64 -1.54
N MET A 217 39.29 -5.56 -0.86
CA MET A 217 39.92 -6.76 -0.28
C MET A 217 40.17 -7.87 -1.31
N ALA A 218 39.35 -7.96 -2.35
CA ALA A 218 39.56 -8.94 -3.43
C ALA A 218 40.81 -8.60 -4.27
N LEU A 219 41.04 -7.32 -4.57
CA LEU A 219 42.21 -6.86 -5.33
C LEU A 219 43.52 -7.02 -4.55
N THR A 220 43.52 -6.73 -3.24
CA THR A 220 44.72 -6.94 -2.39
C THR A 220 45.00 -8.42 -2.13
N SER A 221 43.98 -9.28 -2.10
CA SER A 221 44.15 -10.74 -2.02
C SER A 221 44.71 -11.36 -3.30
N LEU A 222 44.36 -10.84 -4.47
CA LEU A 222 44.86 -11.34 -5.76
C LEU A 222 46.33 -10.94 -5.99
N LEU A 223 46.71 -9.72 -5.61
CA LEU A 223 48.09 -9.24 -5.72
C LEU A 223 49.07 -9.96 -4.78
N LYS A 224 48.61 -10.43 -3.60
CA LYS A 224 49.44 -11.24 -2.68
C LYS A 224 49.65 -12.70 -3.10
N ARG A 225 48.93 -13.19 -4.12
CA ARG A 225 49.10 -14.55 -4.67
C ARG A 225 49.96 -14.59 -5.92
N LEU A 226 50.44 -13.45 -6.40
CA LEU A 226 51.24 -13.28 -7.62
C LEU A 226 52.68 -12.83 -7.35
N VAL A 227 53.14 -12.89 -6.09
CA VAL A 227 54.54 -12.67 -5.67
C VAL A 227 55.04 -13.93 -4.97
#